data_AF-A0A1J0N423-F1
#
_entry.id   AF-A0A1J0N423-F1
#
_cell.length_a   1.000
_cell.length_b   1.000
_cell.length_c   1.000
_cell.angle_alpha   90.00
_cell.angle_beta   90.00
_cell.angle_gamma   90.00
#
_symmetry.space_group_name_H-M   'P 1'
#
loop_
_entity.id
_entity.type
_entity.pdbx_description
1 polymer ?
#
loop_
_entity_poly.entity_id
_entity_poly.type
_entity_poly.pdbx_seq_one_letter_code
_entity_poly.pdbx_strand_id
1 'polypeptide(L)'
;EKTGLKEFLRTTKQSFDLSVKTQYKKNKDKHSIPIPLDAFYVFINHNINSFIRQFENGRQKALVFVTNVYNETKNKFDQHKAEKSLDKQPRIFQIPGYSIPVLNIEVSPFTVKMLPFGYVIPEEISTPSFTIWDSDLYVPSYTLALPSLELPVLSIPTTPLKFSLPECKMLSNSQNILIPALGNITYDFSFKSSVITLNTNVGLYNQSDIVAHFLTSSSSVVESLQYKLEGTSSLTRKRGLKLATALSLSND
;
A
#
# COMPACT_ATOMS: atom_id res chain seq x y z
N GLU A 1 16.28 -17.32 61.87
CA GLU A 1 15.09 -17.12 61.00
C GLU A 1 14.03 -16.38 61.81
N LYS A 2 13.91 -15.06 61.65
CA LYS A 2 13.08 -14.18 62.52
C LYS A 2 11.77 -13.69 61.86
N THR A 3 11.46 -14.16 60.65
CA THR A 3 10.47 -13.52 59.77
C THR A 3 9.12 -14.23 59.68
N GLY A 4 8.87 -15.29 60.47
CA GLY A 4 7.56 -15.97 60.56
C GLY A 4 7.09 -16.74 59.31
N LEU A 5 7.78 -16.62 58.17
CA LEU A 5 7.39 -17.22 56.88
C LEU A 5 7.29 -18.76 56.88
N LYS A 6 8.06 -19.44 57.74
CA LYS A 6 8.13 -20.91 57.79
C LYS A 6 6.82 -21.56 58.24
N GLU A 7 6.07 -20.93 59.16
CA GLU A 7 4.76 -21.44 59.59
C GLU A 7 3.66 -21.15 58.56
N PHE A 8 3.77 -20.04 57.83
CA PHE A 8 2.78 -19.59 56.86
C PHE A 8 2.83 -20.37 55.53
N LEU A 9 4.03 -20.73 55.05
CA LEU A 9 4.24 -21.50 53.81
C LEU A 9 3.98 -23.02 53.97
N ARG A 10 3.39 -23.44 55.09
CA ARG A 10 3.16 -24.84 55.43
C ARG A 10 2.04 -25.50 54.61
N THR A 11 1.14 -24.72 54.01
CA THR A 11 0.11 -25.20 53.06
C THR A 11 0.40 -24.73 51.64
N THR A 12 0.42 -25.67 50.69
CA THR A 12 0.70 -25.40 49.25
C THR A 12 -0.44 -24.70 48.51
N LYS A 13 -1.63 -24.60 49.10
CA LYS A 13 -2.77 -23.89 48.52
C LYS A 13 -2.82 -22.46 49.04
N GLN A 14 -2.72 -21.49 48.13
CA GLN A 14 -2.90 -20.08 48.42
C GLN A 14 -3.98 -19.51 47.50
N SER A 15 -4.78 -18.60 48.05
CA SER A 15 -5.79 -17.85 47.31
C SER A 15 -5.44 -16.36 47.37
N PHE A 16 -5.75 -15.64 46.30
CA PHE A 16 -5.55 -14.21 46.23
C PHE A 16 -6.71 -13.56 45.48
N ASP A 17 -7.02 -12.33 45.87
CA ASP A 17 -7.94 -11.45 45.16
C ASP A 17 -7.13 -10.48 44.30
N LEU A 18 -7.50 -10.39 43.02
CA LEU A 18 -6.90 -9.46 42.08
C LEU A 18 -7.99 -8.59 41.46
N SER A 19 -7.82 -7.27 41.52
CA SER A 19 -8.68 -6.30 40.86
C SER A 19 -7.85 -5.34 40.03
N VAL A 20 -8.26 -5.15 38.78
CA VAL A 20 -7.65 -4.21 37.84
C VAL A 20 -8.76 -3.40 37.19
N LYS A 21 -8.68 -2.08 37.32
CA LYS A 21 -9.65 -1.16 36.75
C LYS A 21 -8.93 -0.04 36.01
N THR A 22 -9.11 -0.03 34.70
CA THR A 22 -8.58 1.03 33.83
C THR A 22 -9.75 1.83 33.28
N GLN A 23 -9.69 3.16 33.37
CA GLN A 23 -10.71 4.04 32.80
C GLN A 23 -10.07 5.14 31.95
N TYR A 24 -10.66 5.38 30.78
CA TYR A 24 -10.33 6.51 29.93
C TYR A 24 -11.55 7.40 29.75
N LYS A 25 -11.44 8.66 30.19
CA LYS A 25 -12.49 9.68 30.03
C LYS A 25 -12.06 10.68 28.97
N LYS A 26 -12.62 10.57 27.77
CA LYS A 26 -12.31 11.43 26.61
C LYS A 26 -12.50 12.92 26.95
N ASN A 27 -11.55 13.76 26.50
CA ASN A 27 -11.68 15.21 26.58
C ASN A 27 -12.52 15.74 25.40
N LYS A 28 -13.39 16.72 25.67
CA LYS A 28 -14.20 17.41 24.65
C LYS A 28 -13.45 18.57 23.98
N ASP A 29 -12.36 19.03 24.60
CA ASP A 29 -11.52 20.10 24.09
C ASP A 29 -10.76 19.65 22.83
N LYS A 30 -10.48 20.61 21.95
CA LYS A 30 -9.76 20.40 20.69
C LYS A 30 -8.66 21.43 20.55
N HIS A 31 -7.49 20.98 20.10
CA HIS A 31 -6.40 21.84 19.68
C HIS A 31 -6.57 22.19 18.21
N SER A 32 -6.36 23.46 17.87
CA SER A 32 -6.49 23.98 16.52
C SER A 32 -5.09 24.22 15.97
N ILE A 33 -4.72 23.54 14.89
CA ILE A 33 -3.45 23.77 14.19
C ILE A 33 -3.75 24.52 12.89
N PRO A 34 -3.26 25.76 12.72
CA PRO A 34 -3.50 26.51 11.50
C PRO A 34 -2.71 25.88 10.33
N ILE A 35 -3.38 25.61 9.22
CA ILE A 35 -2.71 25.26 7.96
C ILE A 35 -2.50 26.54 7.15
N PRO A 36 -1.25 26.92 6.82
CA PRO A 36 -0.94 28.11 6.03
C PRO A 36 -1.17 27.86 4.53
N LEU A 37 -2.41 27.60 4.14
CA LEU A 37 -2.79 27.33 2.74
C LEU A 37 -2.46 28.50 1.81
N ASP A 38 -2.55 29.72 2.32
CA ASP A 38 -2.27 30.94 1.56
C ASP A 38 -0.80 30.98 1.10
N ALA A 39 0.11 30.70 2.03
CA ALA A 39 1.54 30.63 1.74
C ALA A 39 1.86 29.49 0.77
N PHE A 40 1.20 28.34 0.95
CA PHE A 40 1.33 27.21 0.04
C PHE A 40 0.83 27.55 -1.37
N TYR A 41 -0.32 28.22 -1.50
CA TYR A 41 -0.87 28.60 -2.79
C TYR A 41 0.01 29.62 -3.50
N VAL A 42 0.51 30.65 -2.80
CA VAL A 42 1.46 31.63 -3.36
C VAL A 42 2.72 30.92 -3.85
N PHE A 43 3.27 29.99 -3.06
CA PHE A 43 4.44 29.21 -3.45
C PHE A 43 4.20 28.39 -4.72
N ILE A 44 3.08 27.67 -4.81
CA ILE A 44 2.76 26.86 -5.99
C ILE A 44 2.55 27.76 -7.21
N ASN A 45 1.80 28.85 -7.08
CA ASN A 45 1.53 29.77 -8.18
C ASN A 45 2.80 30.46 -8.70
N HIS A 46 3.75 30.78 -7.81
CA HIS A 46 5.04 31.34 -8.21
C HIS A 46 5.88 30.34 -9.03
N ASN A 47 5.84 29.05 -8.68
CA ASN A 47 6.70 28.03 -9.27
C ASN A 47 6.07 27.26 -10.44
N ILE A 48 4.76 27.39 -10.68
CA ILE A 48 4.02 26.57 -11.65
C ILE A 48 4.58 26.70 -13.07
N ASN A 49 4.95 27.90 -13.50
CA ASN A 49 5.49 28.12 -14.85
C ASN A 49 6.83 27.40 -15.04
N SER A 50 7.67 27.36 -13.99
CA SER A 50 8.94 26.63 -14.02
C SER A 50 8.69 25.12 -14.09
N PHE A 51 7.71 24.61 -13.33
CA PHE A 51 7.29 23.22 -13.37
C PHE A 51 6.77 22.81 -14.75
N ILE A 52 5.86 23.59 -15.34
CA ILE A 52 5.31 23.34 -16.69
C ILE A 52 6.44 23.28 -17.72
N ARG A 53 7.41 24.20 -17.66
CA ARG A 53 8.57 24.20 -18.57
C ARG A 53 9.40 22.93 -18.43
N GLN A 54 9.68 22.48 -17.20
CA GLN A 54 10.44 21.23 -16.97
C GLN A 54 9.67 20.01 -17.45
N PHE A 55 8.36 19.98 -17.23
CA PHE A 55 7.49 18.91 -17.70
C PHE A 55 7.47 18.83 -19.23
N GLU A 56 7.28 19.94 -19.93
CA GLU A 56 7.31 19.98 -21.41
C GLU A 56 8.67 19.57 -21.96
N ASN A 57 9.78 19.97 -21.33
CA ASN A 57 11.11 19.51 -21.70
C ASN A 57 11.26 17.98 -21.56
N GLY A 58 10.78 17.41 -20.45
CA GLY A 58 10.79 15.96 -20.22
C GLY A 58 9.93 15.22 -21.24
N ARG A 59 8.73 15.74 -21.51
CA ARG A 59 7.82 15.20 -22.52
C ARG A 59 8.46 15.23 -23.91
N GLN A 60 9.09 16.33 -24.31
CA GLN A 60 9.71 16.43 -25.63
C GLN A 60 10.86 15.43 -25.81
N LYS A 61 11.68 15.22 -24.78
CA LYS A 61 12.72 14.17 -24.78
C LYS A 61 12.11 12.78 -24.90
N ALA A 62 11.05 12.48 -24.16
CA ALA A 62 10.35 11.21 -24.23
C ALA A 62 9.74 10.96 -25.62
N LEU A 63 9.13 11.98 -26.23
CA LEU A 63 8.58 11.89 -27.58
C LEU A 63 9.66 11.61 -28.62
N VAL A 64 10.80 12.32 -28.56
CA VAL A 64 11.94 12.06 -29.46
C VAL A 64 12.45 10.62 -29.29
N PHE A 65 12.60 10.15 -28.04
CA PHE A 65 13.03 8.78 -27.78
C PHE A 65 12.07 7.74 -28.37
N VAL A 66 10.76 7.86 -28.10
CA VAL A 66 9.74 6.94 -28.63
C VAL A 66 9.73 6.97 -30.16
N THR A 67 9.83 8.15 -30.77
CA THR A 67 9.88 8.31 -32.23
C THR A 67 11.08 7.62 -32.83
N ASN A 68 12.26 7.81 -32.24
CA ASN A 68 13.51 7.22 -32.73
C ASN A 68 13.47 5.69 -32.64
N VAL A 69 13.05 5.15 -31.50
CA VAL A 69 12.91 3.69 -31.32
C VAL A 69 11.90 3.11 -32.29
N TYR A 70 10.76 3.79 -32.49
CA TYR A 70 9.74 3.35 -33.44
C TYR A 70 10.26 3.34 -34.88
N ASN A 71 10.88 4.44 -35.31
CA ASN A 71 11.42 4.57 -36.67
C ASN A 71 12.57 3.59 -36.93
N GLU A 72 13.46 3.38 -35.97
CA GLU A 72 14.52 2.38 -36.07
C GLU A 72 13.95 0.97 -36.20
N THR A 73 12.97 0.62 -35.37
CA THR A 73 12.30 -0.69 -35.42
C THR A 73 11.57 -0.89 -36.73
N LYS A 74 10.86 0.14 -37.21
CA LYS A 74 10.16 0.12 -38.48
C LYS A 74 11.13 -0.05 -39.65
N ASN A 75 12.22 0.71 -39.69
CA ASN A 75 13.25 0.56 -40.72
C ASN A 75 13.87 -0.84 -40.70
N LYS A 76 14.23 -1.38 -39.53
CA LYS A 76 14.72 -2.77 -39.42
C LYS A 76 13.70 -3.77 -39.91
N PHE A 77 12.42 -3.61 -39.54
CA PHE A 77 11.34 -4.48 -39.99
C PHE A 77 11.18 -4.42 -41.52
N ASP A 78 11.16 -3.22 -42.10
CA ASP A 78 11.03 -3.00 -43.54
C ASP A 78 12.26 -3.54 -44.31
N GLN A 79 13.48 -3.35 -43.79
CA GLN A 79 14.70 -3.97 -44.33
C GLN A 79 14.65 -5.49 -44.30
N HIS A 80 14.28 -6.09 -43.17
CA HIS A 80 14.15 -7.55 -43.06
C HIS A 80 13.07 -8.10 -43.98
N LYS A 81 11.97 -7.35 -44.19
CA LYS A 81 10.92 -7.69 -45.16
C LYS A 81 11.45 -7.61 -46.59
N ALA A 82 12.17 -6.55 -46.95
CA ALA A 82 12.73 -6.32 -48.27
C ALA A 82 13.85 -7.34 -48.62
N GLU A 83 14.87 -7.49 -47.78
CA GLU A 83 15.97 -8.45 -48.01
C GLU A 83 15.46 -9.88 -48.13
N LYS A 84 14.57 -10.32 -47.24
CA LYS A 84 14.02 -11.69 -47.28
C LYS A 84 13.00 -11.90 -48.40
N SER A 85 12.47 -10.83 -49.00
CA SER A 85 11.63 -10.90 -50.21
C SER A 85 12.45 -11.01 -51.49
N LEU A 86 13.67 -10.44 -51.52
CA LEU A 86 14.53 -10.46 -52.70
C LEU A 86 15.19 -11.82 -52.94
N ASP A 87 15.31 -12.66 -51.91
CA ASP A 87 16.19 -13.82 -51.89
C ASP A 87 15.47 -15.19 -51.74
N LYS A 88 14.15 -15.30 -52.01
CA LYS A 88 13.45 -16.58 -51.76
C LYS A 88 12.46 -17.00 -52.84
N GLN A 89 12.75 -18.18 -53.41
CA GLN A 89 11.72 -19.08 -53.93
C GLN A 89 10.67 -19.35 -52.83
N PRO A 90 9.37 -19.43 -53.16
CA PRO A 90 8.34 -19.79 -52.20
C PRO A 90 8.66 -21.14 -51.57
N ARG A 91 8.79 -21.19 -50.24
CA ARG A 91 9.01 -22.44 -49.51
C ARG A 91 7.67 -23.10 -49.28
N ILE A 92 7.38 -24.03 -50.16
CA ILE A 92 6.15 -24.80 -50.19
C ILE A 92 6.42 -26.12 -49.46
N PHE A 93 5.73 -26.35 -48.35
CA PHE A 93 5.74 -27.64 -47.67
C PHE A 93 4.49 -28.43 -48.08
N GLN A 94 4.70 -29.64 -48.56
CA GLN A 94 3.62 -30.61 -48.76
C GLN A 94 3.50 -31.44 -47.50
N ILE A 95 2.33 -31.37 -46.86
CA ILE A 95 2.01 -32.19 -45.70
C ILE A 95 1.29 -33.43 -46.23
N PRO A 96 1.82 -34.64 -45.97
CA PRO A 96 1.17 -35.87 -46.41
C PRO A 96 -0.17 -36.04 -45.69
N GLY A 97 -1.10 -36.73 -46.34
CA GLY A 97 -2.40 -37.02 -45.74
C GLY A 97 -2.24 -37.86 -44.47
N TYR A 98 -3.09 -37.60 -43.48
CA TYR A 98 -3.08 -38.30 -42.20
C TYR A 98 -4.50 -38.51 -41.70
N SER A 99 -4.68 -39.54 -40.88
CA SER A 99 -5.96 -39.82 -40.24
C SER A 99 -5.96 -39.31 -38.80
N ILE A 100 -7.03 -38.64 -38.38
CA ILE A 100 -7.23 -38.19 -37.00
C ILE A 100 -8.03 -39.28 -36.27
N PRO A 101 -7.43 -40.12 -35.42
CA PRO A 101 -8.06 -41.36 -34.93
C PRO A 101 -9.32 -41.13 -34.08
N VAL A 102 -9.42 -40.00 -33.39
CA VAL A 102 -10.57 -39.68 -32.52
C VAL A 102 -11.81 -39.33 -33.33
N LEU A 103 -11.63 -38.77 -34.53
CA LEU A 103 -12.71 -38.29 -35.38
C LEU A 103 -12.85 -39.10 -36.67
N ASN A 104 -12.00 -40.11 -36.90
CA ASN A 104 -11.88 -40.86 -38.15
C ASN A 104 -11.89 -39.97 -39.42
N ILE A 105 -11.31 -38.78 -39.32
CA ILE A 105 -11.20 -37.86 -40.45
C ILE A 105 -9.96 -38.24 -41.24
N GLU A 106 -10.14 -38.57 -42.52
CA GLU A 106 -9.05 -38.72 -43.47
C GLU A 106 -8.71 -37.35 -44.06
N VAL A 107 -7.60 -36.77 -43.60
CA VAL A 107 -7.13 -35.48 -44.10
C VAL A 107 -6.31 -35.74 -45.36
N SER A 108 -6.81 -35.24 -46.49
CA SER A 108 -6.08 -35.30 -47.76
C SER A 108 -4.81 -34.44 -47.72
N PRO A 109 -3.77 -34.79 -48.49
CA PRO A 109 -2.53 -34.00 -48.56
C PRO A 109 -2.81 -32.54 -48.89
N PHE A 110 -2.12 -31.64 -48.21
CA PHE A 110 -2.33 -30.21 -48.40
C PHE A 110 -1.02 -29.43 -48.40
N THR A 111 -1.11 -28.21 -48.90
CA THR A 111 0.06 -27.37 -49.16
C THR A 111 0.08 -26.19 -48.21
N VAL A 112 1.24 -25.95 -47.60
CA VAL A 112 1.50 -24.80 -46.74
C VAL A 112 2.59 -23.95 -47.37
N LYS A 113 2.26 -22.70 -47.70
CA LYS A 113 3.26 -21.70 -48.07
C LYS A 113 3.71 -20.98 -46.80
N MET A 114 5.01 -21.04 -46.51
CA MET A 114 5.58 -20.39 -45.34
C MET A 114 6.03 -18.97 -45.65
N LEU A 115 5.91 -18.08 -44.66
CA LEU A 115 6.42 -16.72 -44.81
C LEU A 115 7.94 -16.74 -45.04
N PRO A 116 8.47 -15.84 -45.90
CA PRO A 116 9.90 -15.76 -46.19
C PRO A 116 10.78 -15.51 -44.95
N PHE A 117 10.21 -15.01 -43.85
CA PHE A 117 10.95 -14.50 -42.71
C PHE A 117 10.88 -15.30 -41.40
N GLY A 118 10.16 -16.42 -41.32
CA GLY A 118 10.11 -17.30 -40.14
C GLY A 118 9.56 -18.70 -40.40
N TYR A 119 9.86 -19.65 -39.50
CA TYR A 119 9.44 -21.07 -39.59
C TYR A 119 8.13 -21.38 -38.84
N VAL A 120 7.54 -20.38 -38.18
CA VAL A 120 6.44 -20.58 -37.21
C VAL A 120 5.10 -20.08 -37.76
N ILE A 121 5.10 -19.12 -38.68
CA ILE A 121 3.88 -18.48 -39.18
C ILE A 121 3.73 -18.75 -40.68
N PRO A 122 2.66 -19.44 -41.11
CA PRO A 122 2.37 -19.68 -42.51
C PRO A 122 1.82 -18.41 -43.18
N GLU A 123 2.13 -18.23 -44.47
CA GLU A 123 1.61 -17.14 -45.30
C GLU A 123 0.24 -17.51 -45.86
N GLU A 124 0.10 -18.73 -46.35
CA GLU A 124 -1.12 -19.26 -46.94
C GLU A 124 -1.23 -20.75 -46.65
N ILE A 125 -2.37 -21.17 -46.11
CA ILE A 125 -2.74 -22.58 -45.94
C ILE A 125 -3.94 -22.84 -46.84
N SER A 126 -3.82 -23.80 -47.76
CA SER A 126 -4.94 -24.26 -48.59
C SER A 126 -5.27 -25.68 -48.21
N THR A 127 -6.43 -25.90 -47.60
CA THR A 127 -6.92 -27.25 -47.24
C THR A 127 -7.92 -27.75 -48.27
N PRO A 128 -7.81 -29.00 -48.75
CA PRO A 128 -8.81 -29.61 -49.62
C PRO A 128 -10.13 -29.84 -48.87
N SER A 129 -11.21 -30.03 -49.61
CA SER A 129 -12.50 -30.38 -49.01
C SER A 129 -12.44 -31.77 -48.38
N PHE A 130 -13.07 -31.94 -47.22
CA PHE A 130 -13.16 -33.24 -46.55
C PHE A 130 -14.56 -33.44 -45.97
N THR A 131 -14.93 -34.71 -45.83
CA THR A 131 -16.16 -35.14 -45.19
C THR A 131 -15.83 -35.77 -43.84
N ILE A 132 -16.58 -35.39 -42.81
CA ILE A 132 -16.47 -36.01 -41.49
C ILE A 132 -17.32 -37.29 -41.55
N TRP A 133 -16.68 -38.46 -41.47
CA TRP A 133 -17.42 -39.73 -41.46
C TRP A 133 -18.30 -39.79 -40.21
N ASP A 134 -19.57 -40.19 -40.40
CA ASP A 134 -20.67 -40.16 -39.41
C ASP A 134 -21.35 -38.77 -39.21
N SER A 135 -21.15 -37.84 -40.14
CA SER A 135 -21.91 -36.58 -40.19
C SER A 135 -22.13 -36.12 -41.64
N ASP A 136 -23.29 -35.54 -41.96
CA ASP A 136 -23.56 -34.90 -43.27
C ASP A 136 -22.78 -33.56 -43.46
N LEU A 137 -21.78 -33.32 -42.62
CA LEU A 137 -21.01 -32.08 -42.59
C LEU A 137 -19.87 -32.14 -43.60
N TYR A 138 -20.13 -31.55 -44.77
CA TYR A 138 -19.14 -31.29 -45.80
C TYR A 138 -18.40 -29.99 -45.51
N VAL A 139 -17.08 -30.07 -45.35
CA VAL A 139 -16.23 -28.88 -45.23
C VAL A 139 -15.65 -28.60 -46.62
N PRO A 140 -16.03 -27.49 -47.26
CA PRO A 140 -15.46 -27.13 -48.57
C PRO A 140 -13.98 -26.78 -48.43
N SER A 141 -13.26 -26.82 -49.55
CA SER A 141 -11.89 -26.31 -49.57
C SER A 141 -11.89 -24.84 -49.19
N TYR A 142 -10.93 -24.46 -48.36
CA TYR A 142 -10.74 -23.08 -47.95
C TYR A 142 -9.27 -22.74 -47.90
N THR A 143 -9.00 -21.45 -48.11
CA THR A 143 -7.64 -20.92 -48.16
C THR A 143 -7.54 -19.81 -47.13
N LEU A 144 -6.70 -20.02 -46.12
CA LEU A 144 -6.39 -19.03 -45.10
C LEU A 144 -5.10 -18.33 -45.49
N ALA A 145 -5.20 -17.07 -45.92
CA ALA A 145 -4.06 -16.21 -46.20
C ALA A 145 -3.89 -15.20 -45.06
N LEU A 146 -2.67 -15.07 -44.55
CA LEU A 146 -2.33 -14.06 -43.55
C LEU A 146 -2.18 -12.70 -44.24
N PRO A 147 -2.81 -11.62 -43.76
CA PRO A 147 -2.57 -10.29 -44.31
C PRO A 147 -1.11 -9.89 -44.12
N SER A 148 -0.58 -9.10 -45.07
CA SER A 148 0.79 -8.61 -44.99
C SER A 148 0.99 -7.77 -43.72
N LEU A 149 1.94 -8.18 -42.89
CA LEU A 149 2.26 -7.46 -41.66
C LEU A 149 2.90 -6.09 -42.02
N GLU A 150 2.27 -5.01 -41.60
CA GLU A 150 2.74 -3.63 -41.80
C GLU A 150 2.70 -2.87 -40.47
N LEU A 151 3.81 -2.19 -40.15
CA LEU A 151 3.84 -1.30 -39.00
C LEU A 151 3.18 0.04 -39.36
N PRO A 152 2.17 0.50 -38.60
CA PRO A 152 1.44 1.72 -38.92
C PRO A 152 2.34 2.96 -38.94
N VAL A 153 1.79 4.11 -39.32
CA VAL A 153 2.51 5.39 -39.17
C VAL A 153 2.17 5.94 -37.79
N LEU A 154 3.19 6.16 -36.96
CA LEU A 154 3.00 6.72 -35.61
C LEU A 154 2.68 8.22 -35.72
N SER A 155 1.42 8.59 -35.53
CA SER A 155 0.98 9.99 -35.46
C SER A 155 1.09 10.52 -34.04
N ILE A 156 2.18 11.22 -33.75
CA ILE A 156 2.40 11.80 -32.43
C ILE A 156 1.75 13.19 -32.35
N PRO A 157 0.82 13.44 -31.42
CA PRO A 157 0.31 14.78 -31.20
C PRO A 157 1.42 15.68 -30.63
N THR A 158 1.87 16.63 -31.46
CA THR A 158 2.89 17.64 -31.15
C THR A 158 2.33 18.87 -30.43
N THR A 159 1.03 18.89 -30.13
CA THR A 159 0.39 20.03 -29.48
C THR A 159 0.89 20.20 -28.03
N PRO A 160 1.32 21.41 -27.62
CA PRO A 160 1.73 21.66 -26.23
C PRO A 160 0.55 21.46 -25.28
N LEU A 161 0.77 20.80 -24.15
CA LEU A 161 -0.30 20.57 -23.18
C LEU A 161 -0.50 21.86 -22.38
N LYS A 162 -1.67 22.49 -22.50
CA LYS A 162 -2.00 23.65 -21.67
C LYS A 162 -2.36 23.17 -20.26
N PHE A 163 -1.38 23.19 -19.37
CA PHE A 163 -1.60 23.04 -17.93
C PHE A 163 -1.95 24.39 -17.32
N SER A 164 -3.14 24.51 -16.75
CA SER A 164 -3.50 25.58 -15.83
C SER A 164 -3.85 24.96 -14.49
N LEU A 165 -3.38 25.54 -13.40
CA LEU A 165 -3.83 25.12 -12.07
C LEU A 165 -5.34 25.38 -11.96
N PRO A 166 -6.11 24.44 -11.38
CA PRO A 166 -7.49 24.72 -11.04
C PRO A 166 -7.55 25.95 -10.12
N GLU A 167 -8.54 26.80 -10.36
CA GLU A 167 -8.77 27.99 -9.56
C GLU A 167 -9.26 27.56 -8.17
N CYS A 168 -8.32 27.34 -7.25
CA CYS A 168 -8.64 27.03 -5.86
C CYS A 168 -9.23 28.28 -5.23
N LYS A 169 -10.56 28.32 -5.11
CA LYS A 169 -11.25 29.29 -4.26
C LYS A 169 -10.79 29.03 -2.82
N MET A 170 -9.87 29.87 -2.35
CA MET A 170 -9.41 29.90 -0.97
C MET A 170 -10.65 30.19 -0.12
N LEU A 171 -11.24 29.16 0.51
CA LEU A 171 -12.24 29.39 1.54
C LEU A 171 -11.52 30.17 2.65
N SER A 172 -11.85 31.45 2.79
CA SER A 172 -11.30 32.43 3.74
C SER A 172 -11.39 32.03 5.21
N ASN A 173 -11.88 30.83 5.51
CA ASN A 173 -11.90 30.27 6.84
C ASN A 173 -10.64 29.41 6.97
N SER A 174 -9.63 29.95 7.67
CA SER A 174 -8.42 29.24 8.09
C SER A 174 -8.74 27.77 8.36
N GLN A 175 -8.31 26.88 7.46
CA GLN A 175 -8.59 25.45 7.59
C GLN A 175 -7.71 24.93 8.72
N ASN A 176 -8.23 25.01 9.94
CA ASN A 176 -7.52 24.50 11.09
C ASN A 176 -7.81 23.01 11.22
N ILE A 177 -6.76 22.21 11.41
CA ILE A 177 -6.91 20.82 11.80
C ILE A 177 -7.27 20.80 13.28
N LEU A 178 -8.41 20.18 13.60
CA LEU A 178 -8.87 20.01 14.97
C LEU A 178 -8.38 18.66 15.50
N ILE A 179 -7.41 18.68 16.41
CA ILE A 179 -6.90 17.49 17.10
C ILE A 179 -7.55 17.40 18.48
N PRO A 180 -8.25 16.31 18.84
CA PRO A 180 -8.85 16.17 20.15
C PRO A 180 -7.76 16.12 21.23
N ALA A 181 -7.97 16.84 22.34
CA ALA A 181 -7.08 16.76 23.49
C ALA A 181 -7.16 15.35 24.13
N LEU A 182 -6.05 14.89 24.72
CA LEU A 182 -6.03 13.63 25.48
C LEU A 182 -7.03 13.69 26.64
N GLY A 183 -7.73 12.59 26.89
CA GLY A 183 -8.62 12.44 28.04
C GLY A 183 -7.91 12.22 29.38
N ASN A 184 -8.69 12.01 30.43
CA ASN A 184 -8.16 11.53 31.70
C ASN A 184 -7.98 10.01 31.65
N ILE A 185 -6.90 9.51 32.22
CA ILE A 185 -6.60 8.08 32.37
C ILE A 185 -6.50 7.78 33.86
N THR A 186 -7.23 6.79 34.35
CA THR A 186 -7.07 6.27 35.71
C THR A 186 -6.85 4.77 35.67
N TYR A 187 -5.96 4.30 36.53
CA TYR A 187 -5.61 2.90 36.69
C TYR A 187 -5.59 2.57 38.19
N ASP A 188 -6.49 1.68 38.60
CA ASP A 188 -6.55 1.14 39.94
C ASP A 188 -6.18 -0.34 39.89
N PHE A 189 -5.19 -0.71 40.68
CA PHE A 189 -4.75 -2.09 40.88
C PHE A 189 -4.81 -2.41 42.37
N SER A 190 -5.40 -3.56 42.68
CA SER A 190 -5.45 -4.11 44.03
C SER A 190 -5.13 -5.60 43.96
N PHE A 191 -4.09 -6.01 44.65
CA PHE A 191 -3.73 -7.40 44.85
C PHE A 191 -3.76 -7.69 46.35
N LYS A 192 -4.58 -8.65 46.75
CA LYS A 192 -4.70 -9.05 48.14
C LYS A 192 -4.42 -10.55 48.23
N SER A 193 -3.35 -10.88 48.93
CA SER A 193 -3.03 -12.24 49.34
C SER A 193 -3.06 -12.32 50.86
N SER A 194 -2.90 -13.52 51.38
CA SER A 194 -2.81 -13.73 52.82
C SER A 194 -1.54 -13.15 53.46
N VAL A 195 -0.50 -12.81 52.69
CA VAL A 195 0.80 -12.31 53.20
C VAL A 195 0.99 -10.83 52.92
N ILE A 196 0.51 -10.37 51.76
CA ILE A 196 0.72 -9.02 51.26
C ILE A 196 -0.53 -8.50 50.55
N THR A 197 -0.85 -7.25 50.83
CA THR A 197 -1.84 -6.44 50.11
C THR A 197 -1.12 -5.31 49.42
N LEU A 198 -1.24 -5.22 48.10
CA LEU A 198 -0.64 -4.19 47.28
C LEU A 198 -1.75 -3.40 46.60
N ASN A 199 -1.77 -2.09 46.81
CA ASN A 199 -2.69 -1.19 46.14
C ASN A 199 -1.87 -0.17 45.33
N THR A 200 -2.30 0.08 44.10
CA THR A 200 -1.70 1.10 43.24
C THR A 200 -2.80 1.88 42.53
N ASN A 201 -2.79 3.19 42.68
CA ASN A 201 -3.65 4.13 41.98
C ASN A 201 -2.77 5.06 41.14
N VAL A 202 -3.04 5.12 39.84
CA VAL A 202 -2.37 6.02 38.91
C VAL A 202 -3.43 6.85 38.20
N GLY A 203 -3.24 8.15 38.16
CA GLY A 203 -4.12 9.10 37.47
C GLY A 203 -3.32 10.05 36.61
N LEU A 204 -3.73 10.20 35.35
CA LEU A 204 -3.29 11.28 34.48
C LEU A 204 -4.51 12.11 34.08
N TYR A 205 -4.54 13.35 34.54
CA TYR A 205 -5.66 14.27 34.33
C TYR A 205 -5.23 15.37 33.36
N ASN A 206 -5.98 15.53 32.26
CA ASN A 206 -5.71 16.54 31.25
C ASN A 206 -6.89 17.53 31.18
N GLN A 207 -6.92 18.47 32.14
CA GLN A 207 -7.93 19.51 32.25
C GLN A 207 -7.30 20.89 31.96
N SER A 208 -7.36 21.84 32.90
CA SER A 208 -6.69 23.15 32.76
C SER A 208 -5.17 23.02 32.83
N ASP A 209 -4.70 22.17 33.75
CA ASP A 209 -3.31 21.76 33.93
C ASP A 209 -3.21 20.24 33.71
N ILE A 210 -2.02 19.74 33.34
CA ILE A 210 -1.78 18.30 33.31
C ILE A 210 -1.36 17.87 34.71
N VAL A 211 -2.04 16.91 35.31
CA VAL A 211 -1.66 16.37 36.61
C VAL A 211 -1.46 14.87 36.50
N ALA A 212 -0.26 14.41 36.84
CA ALA A 212 0.05 13.01 37.04
C ALA A 212 0.07 12.74 38.55
N HIS A 213 -0.70 11.76 39.00
CA HIS A 213 -0.77 11.28 40.37
C HIS A 213 -0.48 9.79 40.37
N PHE A 214 0.34 9.34 41.31
CA PHE A 214 0.67 7.94 41.52
C PHE A 214 0.72 7.71 43.03
N LEU A 215 -0.05 6.74 43.51
CA LEU A 215 -0.06 6.29 44.88
C LEU A 215 0.08 4.78 44.87
N THR A 216 1.08 4.26 45.56
CA THR A 216 1.24 2.83 45.78
C THR A 216 1.48 2.55 47.24
N SER A 217 0.88 1.48 47.75
CA SER A 217 1.01 1.08 49.14
C SER A 217 1.03 -0.43 49.26
N SER A 218 1.89 -0.91 50.15
CA SER A 218 1.97 -2.31 50.52
C SER A 218 1.72 -2.46 52.02
N SER A 219 0.87 -3.42 52.37
CA SER A 219 0.64 -3.88 53.73
C SER A 219 1.00 -5.36 53.78
N SER A 220 1.88 -5.78 54.69
CA SER A 220 2.34 -7.16 54.79
C SER A 220 2.59 -7.57 56.23
N VAL A 221 2.54 -8.88 56.48
CA VAL A 221 2.95 -9.51 57.76
C VAL A 221 4.43 -9.26 58.05
N VAL A 222 5.25 -8.98 57.02
CA VAL A 222 6.66 -8.61 57.18
C VAL A 222 6.77 -7.09 57.17
N GLU A 223 7.20 -6.49 58.28
CA GLU A 223 7.38 -5.03 58.44
C GLU A 223 8.23 -4.42 57.32
N SER A 224 9.32 -5.08 56.90
CA SER A 224 10.19 -4.59 55.83
C SER A 224 9.52 -4.51 54.45
N LEU A 225 8.30 -5.02 54.29
CA LEU A 225 7.50 -4.97 53.06
C LEU A 225 6.34 -3.97 53.16
N GLN A 226 6.18 -3.28 54.28
CA GLN A 226 5.20 -2.21 54.43
C GLN A 226 5.76 -0.93 53.81
N TYR A 227 4.95 -0.23 53.02
CA TYR A 227 5.31 1.09 52.50
C TYR A 227 4.08 1.83 51.99
N LYS A 228 4.21 3.16 51.89
CA LYS A 228 3.31 4.00 51.13
C LYS A 228 4.13 5.06 50.38
N LEU A 229 4.04 5.05 49.06
CA LEU A 229 4.71 5.97 48.16
C LEU A 229 3.67 6.75 47.37
N GLU A 230 3.71 8.07 47.50
CA GLU A 230 2.82 9.00 46.82
C GLU A 230 3.64 10.00 46.02
N GLY A 231 3.30 10.18 44.75
CA GLY A 231 3.94 11.09 43.83
C GLY A 231 2.90 11.88 43.04
N THR A 232 3.06 13.19 43.00
CA THR A 232 2.22 14.07 42.17
C THR A 232 3.11 14.99 41.36
N SER A 233 2.87 15.10 40.06
CA SER A 233 3.51 16.08 39.17
C SER A 233 2.44 16.86 38.42
N SER A 234 2.60 18.18 38.32
CA SER A 234 1.64 19.07 37.65
C SER A 234 2.36 20.00 36.68
N LEU A 235 1.79 20.14 35.48
CA LEU A 235 2.24 21.05 34.43
C LEU A 235 1.16 22.10 34.16
N THR A 236 1.41 23.33 34.62
CA THR A 236 0.52 24.47 34.40
C THR A 236 0.68 25.04 33.01
N ARG A 237 -0.44 25.33 32.34
CA ARG A 237 -0.45 25.87 30.95
C ARG A 237 -0.95 27.31 30.85
N LYS A 238 -1.90 27.72 31.70
CA LYS A 238 -2.65 28.98 31.54
C LYS A 238 -1.88 30.26 31.90
N ARG A 239 -0.84 30.18 32.75
CA ARG A 239 -0.09 31.34 33.28
C ARG A 239 1.42 31.24 32.99
N GLY A 240 1.76 30.59 31.87
CA GLY A 240 3.12 30.17 31.54
C GLY A 240 3.36 28.69 31.88
N LEU A 241 4.38 28.10 31.26
CA LEU A 241 4.75 26.70 31.46
C LEU A 241 5.48 26.54 32.80
N LYS A 242 4.86 25.87 33.77
CA LYS A 242 5.47 25.59 35.08
C LYS A 242 5.29 24.14 35.44
N LEU A 243 6.37 23.51 35.93
CA LEU A 243 6.38 22.13 36.38
C LEU A 243 6.58 22.10 37.90
N ALA A 244 5.70 21.40 38.61
CA ALA A 244 5.82 21.17 40.05
C ALA A 244 5.68 19.67 40.34
N THR A 245 6.58 19.12 41.15
CA THR A 245 6.61 17.69 41.49
C THR A 245 6.77 17.53 43.00
N ALA A 246 5.97 16.66 43.59
CA ALA A 246 6.01 16.26 44.99
C ALA A 246 6.12 14.74 45.07
N LEU A 247 6.93 14.25 46.01
CA LEU A 247 7.13 12.83 46.27
C LEU A 247 7.20 12.62 47.78
N SER A 248 6.46 11.65 48.28
CA SER A 248 6.43 11.26 49.69
C SER A 248 6.55 9.76 49.80
N LEU A 249 7.45 9.29 50.66
CA LEU A 249 7.61 7.89 51.01
C LEU A 249 7.48 7.78 52.53
N SER A 250 6.53 6.96 52.98
CA SER A 250 6.46 6.52 54.37
C SER A 250 6.64 5.00 54.44
N ASN A 251 7.28 4.58 55.53
CA ASN A 251 7.45 3.19 55.91
C ASN A 251 6.90 3.11 57.33
N ASP A 252 5.82 2.36 57.51
CA ASP A 252 5.11 2.22 58.78
C ASP A 252 5.66 1.02 59.56
#